data_AF-A0A496QL14-F1
#
_entry.id   AF-A0A496QL14-F1
#
_cell.length_a   1.000
_cell.length_b   1.000
_cell.length_c   1.000
_cell.angle_alpha   90.00
_cell.angle_beta   90.00
_cell.angle_gamma   90.00
#
_symmetry.space_group_name_H-M   'P 1'
#
loop_
_entity.id
_entity.type
_entity.pdbx_description
1 polymer ?
#
loop_
_entity_poly.entity_id
_entity_poly.type
_entity_poly.pdbx_seq_one_letter_code
_entity_poly.pdbx_strand_id
1 'polypeptide(L)'
;ELKIDDRECTRCMHCINVMPNALRPGVDCGATILNGAKAPILEGAQMSTLIIPFIKMEEPYEEFKDFVDLMWDWWMEEGKNRERFGELIQRQGLSHYIVDILGREPIPQHVREPRSNPYPFWKEEEVPGGWKRSLEDFRARHLA
;
A
#
# COMPACT_ATOMS: atom_id res chain seq x y z
N GLU A 1 -32.42 2.39 -22.83
CA GLU A 1 -32.15 1.88 -21.47
C GLU A 1 -30.70 2.19 -21.14
N LEU A 2 -30.41 2.77 -19.97
CA LEU A 2 -29.03 2.98 -19.50
C LEU A 2 -28.58 1.73 -18.77
N LYS A 3 -27.41 1.19 -19.13
CA LYS A 3 -26.79 0.03 -18.47
C LYS A 3 -25.37 0.39 -18.08
N ILE A 4 -24.96 -0.02 -16.88
CA ILE A 4 -23.62 0.19 -16.34
C ILE A 4 -23.08 -1.19 -15.99
N ASP A 5 -21.85 -1.47 -16.43
CA ASP A 5 -21.10 -2.64 -15.96
C ASP A 5 -20.35 -2.24 -14.68
N ASP A 6 -20.96 -2.51 -13.53
CA ASP A 6 -20.41 -2.12 -12.23
C ASP A 6 -19.07 -2.80 -11.91
N ARG A 7 -18.76 -3.94 -12.57
CA ARG A 7 -17.49 -4.64 -12.40
C ARG A 7 -16.31 -3.81 -12.93
N GLU A 8 -16.53 -3.11 -14.04
CA GLU A 8 -15.51 -2.25 -14.68
C GLU A 8 -15.60 -0.79 -14.20
N CYS A 9 -16.53 -0.48 -13.29
CA CYS A 9 -16.69 0.86 -12.72
C CYS A 9 -15.63 1.13 -11.63
N THR A 10 -14.82 2.17 -11.84
CA THR A 10 -13.81 2.64 -10.87
C THR A 10 -14.37 3.64 -9.85
N ARG A 11 -15.69 3.88 -9.87
CA ARG A 11 -16.40 4.76 -8.91
C ARG A 11 -15.88 6.21 -8.89
N CYS A 12 -15.56 6.76 -10.07
CA CYS A 12 -15.04 8.13 -10.22
C CYS A 12 -16.06 9.26 -9.99
N MET A 13 -17.31 8.93 -9.68
CA MET A 13 -18.45 9.84 -9.47
C MET A 13 -18.93 10.64 -10.70
N HIS A 14 -18.27 10.57 -11.86
CA HIS A 14 -18.63 11.39 -13.02
C HIS A 14 -20.11 11.26 -13.45
N CYS A 15 -20.60 10.04 -13.66
CA CYS A 15 -21.98 9.82 -14.11
C CYS A 15 -23.02 10.27 -13.09
N ILE A 16 -22.78 10.01 -11.79
CA ILE A 16 -23.64 10.45 -10.69
C ILE A 16 -23.67 11.98 -10.61
N ASN A 17 -22.53 12.64 -10.76
CA ASN A 17 -22.45 14.11 -10.73
C ASN A 17 -23.22 14.77 -11.87
N VAL A 18 -23.24 14.15 -13.05
CA VAL A 18 -23.99 14.64 -14.22
C VAL A 18 -25.50 14.36 -14.08
N MET A 19 -25.89 13.23 -13.47
CA MET A 19 -27.30 12.82 -13.34
C MET A 19 -27.69 12.43 -11.90
N PRO A 20 -27.61 13.36 -10.92
CA PRO A 20 -27.79 13.03 -9.49
C PRO A 20 -29.22 12.61 -9.12
N ASN A 21 -30.21 13.00 -9.93
CA ASN A 21 -31.61 12.59 -9.73
C ASN A 21 -31.93 11.20 -10.31
N ALA A 22 -31.05 10.64 -11.15
CA ALA A 22 -31.26 9.35 -11.81
C ALA A 22 -30.31 8.25 -11.31
N LEU A 23 -29.07 8.62 -10.94
CA LEU A 23 -28.04 7.70 -10.47
C LEU A 23 -27.65 8.00 -9.03
N ARG A 24 -27.36 6.95 -8.26
CA ARG A 24 -26.92 7.05 -6.86
C ARG A 24 -25.79 6.06 -6.60
N PRO A 25 -24.95 6.30 -5.58
CA PRO A 25 -24.03 5.28 -5.09
C PRO A 25 -24.76 3.98 -4.69
N GLY A 26 -24.02 2.87 -4.68
CA GLY A 26 -24.53 1.59 -4.18
C GLY A 26 -24.88 1.64 -2.70
N VAL A 27 -25.54 0.59 -2.21
CA VAL A 27 -25.96 0.48 -0.80
C VAL A 27 -24.88 -0.10 0.12
N ASP A 28 -23.90 -0.80 -0.45
CA ASP A 28 -22.76 -1.35 0.29
C ASP A 28 -21.68 -0.27 0.47
N CYS A 29 -21.87 0.56 1.49
CA CYS A 29 -21.03 1.71 1.77
C CYS A 29 -19.84 1.37 2.67
N GLY A 30 -18.77 2.16 2.53
CA GLY A 30 -17.54 2.10 3.30
C GLY A 30 -16.61 3.25 2.88
N ALA A 31 -15.34 3.15 3.25
CA ALA A 31 -14.32 4.13 2.89
C ALA A 31 -13.09 3.49 2.27
N THR A 32 -12.31 4.31 1.57
CA THR A 32 -10.99 3.96 1.07
C THR A 32 -9.97 4.75 1.88
N ILE A 33 -8.92 4.09 2.37
CA ILE A 33 -7.87 4.71 3.17
C ILE A 33 -6.64 4.95 2.31
N LEU A 34 -6.20 6.21 2.25
CA LEU A 34 -4.99 6.62 1.55
C LEU A 34 -4.05 7.37 2.48
N ASN A 35 -2.75 7.06 2.42
CA ASN A 35 -1.75 7.57 3.37
C ASN A 35 -0.61 8.30 2.67
N GLY A 36 0.07 9.18 3.40
CA GLY A 36 1.35 9.77 2.97
C GLY A 36 1.26 11.14 2.28
N ALA A 37 0.07 11.73 2.15
CA ALA A 37 -0.04 13.07 1.55
C ALA A 37 0.76 14.13 2.36
N LYS A 38 1.57 14.92 1.66
CA LYS A 38 2.34 16.02 2.25
C LYS A 38 2.69 17.13 1.26
N ALA A 39 2.94 18.31 1.81
CA ALA A 39 3.51 19.44 1.10
C ALA A 39 5.00 19.17 0.73
N PRO A 40 5.63 20.03 -0.09
CA PRO A 40 6.96 19.76 -0.65
C PRO A 40 8.09 19.43 0.34
N ILE A 41 8.16 20.10 1.50
CA ILE A 41 9.31 19.97 2.41
C ILE A 41 9.24 18.62 3.16
N LEU A 42 10.28 17.77 3.21
CA LEU A 42 11.61 17.90 2.58
C LEU A 42 11.70 17.14 1.25
N GLU A 43 11.24 15.89 1.21
CA GLU A 43 11.43 14.94 0.08
C GLU A 43 10.37 15.07 -1.03
N GLY A 44 9.98 16.31 -1.36
CA GLY A 44 9.00 16.60 -2.40
C GLY A 44 7.54 16.44 -1.96
N ALA A 45 6.64 16.94 -2.83
CA ALA A 45 5.20 16.88 -2.58
C ALA A 45 4.68 15.48 -2.89
N GLN A 46 3.78 14.99 -2.05
CA GLN A 46 3.16 13.67 -2.23
C GLN A 46 1.65 13.82 -2.14
N MET A 47 0.94 13.23 -3.10
CA MET A 47 -0.44 12.81 -2.87
C MET A 47 -0.43 11.48 -2.11
N SER A 48 -1.56 11.14 -1.51
CA SER A 48 -1.69 9.91 -0.76
C SER A 48 -1.68 8.68 -1.67
N THR A 49 -1.20 7.56 -1.14
CA THR A 49 -1.16 6.25 -1.78
C THR A 49 -2.26 5.36 -1.20
N LEU A 50 -2.91 4.54 -2.03
CA LEU A 50 -3.94 3.60 -1.60
C LEU A 50 -3.38 2.53 -0.66
N ILE A 51 -3.91 2.41 0.55
CA ILE A 51 -3.50 1.40 1.54
C ILE A 51 -4.61 0.36 1.76
N ILE A 52 -5.82 0.82 2.06
CA ILE A 52 -6.99 -0.04 2.22
C ILE A 52 -8.02 0.33 1.16
N PRO A 53 -8.29 -0.54 0.16
CA PRO A 53 -9.26 -0.26 -0.89
C PRO A 53 -10.68 -0.04 -0.36
N PHE A 54 -11.06 -0.79 0.67
CA PHE A 54 -12.38 -0.73 1.28
C PHE A 54 -12.31 -1.13 2.76
N ILE A 55 -12.90 -0.31 3.62
CA ILE A 55 -13.11 -0.58 5.05
C ILE A 55 -14.54 -0.16 5.43
N LYS A 56 -15.16 -0.89 6.35
CA LYS A 56 -16.46 -0.50 6.89
C LYS A 56 -16.29 0.64 7.89
N MET A 57 -17.11 1.68 7.74
CA MET A 57 -17.12 2.85 8.60
C MET A 57 -18.38 2.85 9.45
N GLU A 58 -18.47 1.86 10.35
CA GLU A 58 -19.58 1.67 11.27
C GLU A 58 -19.14 2.02 12.68
N GLU A 59 -19.95 2.77 13.43
CA GLU A 59 -19.67 3.13 14.82
C GLU A 59 -19.52 1.85 15.68
N PRO A 60 -18.47 1.70 16.52
CA PRO A 60 -17.53 2.72 17.02
C PRO A 60 -16.24 2.90 16.21
N TYR A 61 -16.18 2.41 14.97
CA TYR A 61 -15.04 2.48 14.05
C TYR A 61 -13.80 1.71 14.52
N GLU A 62 -14.00 0.58 15.18
CA GLU A 62 -12.91 -0.19 15.79
C GLU A 62 -11.85 -0.61 14.76
N GLU A 63 -12.27 -1.19 13.63
CA GLU A 63 -11.34 -1.62 12.57
C GLU A 63 -10.49 -0.45 12.03
N PHE A 64 -11.07 0.75 11.95
CA PHE A 64 -10.34 1.93 11.52
C PHE A 64 -9.37 2.42 12.59
N LYS A 65 -9.76 2.39 13.86
CA LYS A 65 -8.90 2.78 14.98
C LYS A 65 -7.72 1.83 15.14
N ASP A 66 -7.96 0.52 15.08
CA ASP A 66 -6.90 -0.51 15.12
C ASP A 66 -5.87 -0.28 14.01
N PHE A 67 -6.33 0.07 12.80
CA PHE A 67 -5.44 0.46 11.70
C PHE A 67 -4.63 1.73 12.01
N VAL A 68 -5.26 2.76 12.58
CA VAL A 68 -4.59 4.02 12.92
C VAL A 68 -3.55 3.80 14.01
N ASP A 69 -3.84 2.98 15.01
CA ASP A 69 -2.91 2.66 16.10
C ASP A 69 -1.69 1.90 15.59
N LEU A 70 -1.88 0.85 14.76
CA LEU A 70 -0.76 0.16 14.09
C LEU A 70 0.11 1.10 13.24
N MET A 71 -0.53 2.01 12.52
CA MET A 71 0.17 3.02 11.71
C MET A 71 0.98 3.98 12.59
N TRP A 72 0.42 4.43 13.71
CA TRP A 72 1.08 5.34 14.64
C TRP A 72 2.22 4.67 15.39
N ASP A 73 2.03 3.46 15.90
CA ASP A 73 3.07 2.71 16.60
C ASP A 73 4.33 2.56 15.74
N TRP A 74 4.16 2.19 14.47
CA TRP A 74 5.28 2.11 13.53
C TRP A 74 5.90 3.48 13.24
N TRP A 75 5.11 4.52 12.96
CA TRP A 75 5.64 5.85 12.67
C TRP A 75 6.36 6.49 13.86
N MET A 76 5.87 6.25 15.08
CA MET A 76 6.44 6.79 16.30
C MET A 76 7.77 6.14 16.67
N GLU A 77 7.94 4.85 16.39
CA GLU A 77 9.18 4.13 16.64
C GLU A 77 10.23 4.39 15.54
N GLU A 78 9.82 4.29 14.27
CA GLU A 78 10.75 4.31 13.12
C GLU A 78 10.91 5.69 12.47
N GLY A 79 10.05 6.65 12.82
CA GLY A 79 10.06 8.01 12.29
C GLY A 79 11.28 8.80 12.76
N LYS A 80 12.03 9.36 11.81
CA LYS A 80 13.12 10.28 12.14
C LYS A 80 12.57 11.63 12.61
N ASN A 81 13.42 12.41 13.26
CA ASN A 81 13.05 13.76 13.69
C ASN A 81 12.51 14.60 12.52
N ARG A 82 11.24 15.04 12.65
CA ARG A 82 10.49 15.84 11.66
C ARG A 82 10.25 15.12 10.31
N GLU A 83 10.34 13.80 10.27
CA GLU A 83 9.99 13.01 9.09
C GLU A 83 8.47 12.78 9.05
N ARG A 84 7.85 13.11 7.90
CA ARG A 84 6.42 12.86 7.70
C ARG A 84 6.19 11.40 7.34
N PHE A 85 4.99 10.90 7.63
CA PHE A 85 4.63 9.51 7.37
C PHE A 85 4.87 9.05 5.91
N GLY A 86 4.57 9.91 4.94
CA GLY A 86 4.84 9.60 3.53
C GLY A 86 6.32 9.49 3.17
N GLU A 87 7.21 10.18 3.91
CA GLU A 87 8.66 10.08 3.76
C GLU A 87 9.19 8.79 4.39
N LEU A 88 8.63 8.38 5.54
CA LEU A 88 8.90 7.07 6.13
C LEU A 88 8.53 5.93 5.17
N ILE A 89 7.34 5.98 4.54
CA ILE A 89 6.92 5.00 3.54
C ILE A 89 7.88 4.96 2.35
N GLN A 90 8.36 6.12 1.87
CA GLN A 90 9.34 6.15 0.78
C GLN A 90 10.69 5.54 1.20
N ARG A 91 11.12 5.77 2.44
CA ARG A 91 12.40 5.29 2.96
C ARG A 91 12.41 3.79 3.25
N GLN A 92 11.38 3.27 3.91
CA GLN A 92 11.31 1.86 4.30
C GLN A 92 10.56 0.99 3.29
N GLY A 93 9.79 1.60 2.39
CA GLY A 93 9.12 0.94 1.29
C GLY A 93 7.64 0.63 1.58
N LEU A 94 6.81 0.79 0.55
CA LEU A 94 5.37 0.52 0.61
C LEU A 94 5.07 -0.95 0.95
N SER A 95 5.88 -1.88 0.43
CA SER A 95 5.71 -3.31 0.73
C SER A 95 5.94 -3.63 2.21
N HIS A 96 6.93 -2.98 2.84
CA HIS A 96 7.19 -3.17 4.27
C HIS A 96 6.00 -2.70 5.10
N TYR A 97 5.48 -1.51 4.77
CA TYR A 97 4.30 -0.98 5.45
C TYR A 97 3.06 -1.87 5.29
N ILE A 98 2.74 -2.31 4.07
CA ILE A 98 1.53 -3.12 3.82
C ILE A 98 1.65 -4.54 4.40
N VAL A 99 2.79 -5.20 4.19
CA VAL A 99 2.94 -6.62 4.52
C VAL A 99 3.42 -6.82 5.95
N ASP A 100 4.49 -6.15 6.34
CA ASP A 100 5.17 -6.44 7.61
C ASP A 100 4.53 -5.69 8.79
N ILE A 101 4.05 -4.46 8.57
CA ILE A 101 3.44 -3.65 9.63
C ILE A 101 1.93 -3.88 9.73
N LEU A 102 1.22 -3.79 8.61
CA LEU A 102 -0.25 -3.95 8.61
C LEU A 102 -0.70 -5.41 8.51
N GLY A 103 0.20 -6.35 8.21
CA GLY A 103 -0.14 -7.78 8.05
C GLY A 103 -1.09 -8.05 6.88
N ARG A 104 -1.07 -7.22 5.83
CA ARG A 104 -1.98 -7.32 4.69
C ARG A 104 -1.29 -7.87 3.45
N GLU A 105 -2.04 -8.62 2.65
CA GLU A 105 -1.54 -9.09 1.36
C GLU A 105 -1.43 -7.93 0.37
N PRO A 106 -0.33 -7.85 -0.40
CA PRO A 106 -0.18 -6.85 -1.45
C PRO A 106 -1.07 -7.22 -2.63
N ILE A 107 -1.88 -6.28 -3.10
CA ILE A 107 -2.81 -6.47 -4.22
C ILE A 107 -2.51 -5.48 -5.36
N PRO A 108 -2.93 -5.77 -6.60
CA PRO A 108 -2.66 -4.89 -7.74
C PRO A 108 -3.14 -3.44 -7.56
N GLN A 109 -4.20 -3.22 -6.78
CA GLN A 109 -4.78 -1.90 -6.52
C GLN A 109 -3.82 -0.97 -5.75
N HIS A 110 -2.84 -1.52 -5.00
CA HIS A 110 -1.87 -0.71 -4.26
C HIS A 110 -0.91 0.07 -5.16
N VAL A 111 -0.78 -0.32 -6.44
CA VAL A 111 0.11 0.32 -7.39
C VAL A 111 -0.62 0.73 -8.65
N ARG A 112 -0.15 1.82 -9.27
CA ARG A 112 -0.60 2.20 -10.61
C ARG A 112 0.00 1.30 -11.69
N GLU A 113 1.27 0.93 -11.51
CA GLU A 113 2.01 0.04 -12.39
C GLU A 113 3.02 -0.77 -11.57
N PRO A 114 3.31 -2.02 -11.98
CA PRO A 114 4.44 -2.76 -11.42
C PRO A 114 5.76 -2.02 -11.67
N ARG A 115 6.75 -2.32 -10.84
CA ARG A 115 8.09 -1.77 -11.01
C ARG A 115 8.71 -2.18 -12.35
N SER A 116 9.41 -1.24 -12.98
CA SER A 116 10.14 -1.49 -14.24
C SER A 116 11.62 -1.88 -14.02
N ASN A 117 12.15 -1.69 -12.82
CA ASN A 117 13.55 -1.96 -12.50
C ASN A 117 13.73 -3.36 -11.87
N PRO A 118 14.79 -4.11 -12.25
CA PRO A 118 14.97 -5.50 -11.83
C PRO A 118 15.73 -5.65 -10.50
N TYR A 119 15.44 -4.79 -9.51
CA TYR A 119 16.08 -4.85 -8.18
C TYR A 119 15.11 -5.33 -7.07
N PRO A 120 14.48 -6.52 -7.18
CA PRO A 120 13.64 -7.07 -6.13
C PRO A 120 14.50 -7.50 -4.95
N PHE A 121 14.01 -7.20 -3.75
CA PHE A 121 14.52 -7.77 -2.51
C PHE A 121 13.71 -9.02 -2.19
N TRP A 122 14.39 -10.05 -1.70
CA TRP A 122 13.78 -11.27 -1.17
C TRP A 122 14.14 -11.38 0.30
N LYS A 123 13.26 -11.97 1.10
CA LYS A 123 13.61 -12.38 2.46
C LYS A 123 14.45 -13.66 2.39
N GLU A 124 15.35 -13.86 3.34
CA GLU A 124 16.21 -15.06 3.36
C GLU A 124 15.38 -16.35 3.39
N GLU A 125 14.27 -16.32 4.12
CA GLU A 125 13.32 -17.42 4.30
C GLU A 125 12.62 -17.85 3.00
N GLU A 126 12.50 -16.94 2.03
CA GLU A 126 11.84 -17.19 0.75
C GLU A 126 12.79 -17.85 -0.27
N VAL A 127 14.10 -17.81 -0.03
CA VAL A 127 15.12 -18.30 -0.95
C VAL A 127 15.62 -19.66 -0.48
N PRO A 128 15.38 -20.76 -1.22
CA PRO A 128 15.86 -22.08 -0.85
C PRO A 128 17.38 -22.10 -0.64
N GLY A 129 17.82 -22.50 0.55
CA GLY A 129 19.23 -22.56 0.95
C GLY A 129 19.75 -21.34 1.70
N GLY A 130 18.96 -20.27 1.84
CA GLY A 130 19.34 -19.06 2.58
C GLY A 130 20.56 -18.34 1.99
N TRP A 131 21.21 -17.49 2.79
CA TRP A 131 22.31 -16.65 2.30
C TRP A 131 23.69 -17.10 2.78
N LYS A 132 23.76 -18.05 3.73
CA LYS A 132 25.02 -18.66 4.19
C LYS A 132 25.59 -19.57 3.10
N ARG A 133 26.59 -19.08 2.37
CA ARG A 133 27.24 -19.77 1.26
C ARG A 133 28.75 -19.85 1.47
N SER A 134 29.36 -20.98 1.09
CA SER A 134 30.82 -21.17 1.12
C SER A 134 31.44 -20.93 -0.26
N LEU A 135 32.55 -20.19 -0.30
CA LEU A 135 33.33 -20.01 -1.53
C LEU A 135 33.97 -21.32 -2.00
N GLU A 136 34.36 -22.20 -1.06
CA GLU A 136 34.96 -23.50 -1.35
C GLU A 136 33.99 -24.40 -2.14
N ASP A 137 32.73 -24.51 -1.67
CA ASP A 137 31.68 -25.27 -2.36
C ASP A 137 31.37 -24.73 -3.75
N PHE A 138 31.49 -23.42 -3.94
CA PHE A 138 31.33 -22.80 -5.25
C PHE A 138 32.48 -23.20 -6.17
N ARG A 139 33.73 -23.10 -5.69
CA ARG A 139 34.94 -23.39 -6.47
C ARG A 139 35.14 -24.88 -6.78
N ALA A 140 34.62 -25.79 -5.96
CA ALA A 140 34.62 -27.22 -6.27
C ALA A 140 33.89 -27.57 -7.58
N ARG A 141 32.92 -26.73 -8.00
CA ARG A 141 32.14 -26.89 -9.24
C ARG A 141 32.56 -25.95 -10.37
N HIS A 142 33.28 -24.88 -10.03
CA HIS A 142 33.67 -23.83 -10.97
C HIS A 142 35.17 -23.56 -10.87
N LEU A 143 35.94 -24.21 -11.75
CA LEU A 143 37.38 -23.97 -11.90
C LEU A 143 37.63 -22.48 -12.21
N ALA A 144 38.66 -21.92 -11.57
CA ALA A 144 39.02 -20.51 -11.68
C ALA A 144 39.77 -20.20 -12.98
#